data_AF-A0AAW9QAB8-F1
#
_entry.id   AF-A0AAW9QAB8-F1
#
_cell.length_a   1.000
_cell.length_b   1.000
_cell.length_c   1.000
_cell.angle_alpha   90.00
_cell.angle_beta   90.00
_cell.angle_gamma   90.00
#
_symmetry.space_group_name_H-M   'P 1'
#
loop_
_entity.id
_entity.type
_entity.pdbx_description
1 polymer ?
#
loop_
_entity_poly.entity_id
_entity_poly.type
_entity_poly.pdbx_seq_one_letter_code
_entity_poly.pdbx_strand_id
1 'polypeptide(L)' 'MHSHHGMEAYFSEMDNRDETGFRIYAVLGELFTNPKIRMRVGIYGHFYETTVTGIFDLPDRITDCLADYW' A
#
# COMPACT_ATOMS: atom_id res chain seq x y z
N MET A 1 8.57 -0.34 -0.21
CA MET A 1 7.63 -1.16 0.59
C MET A 1 8.16 -1.22 2.00
N HIS A 2 7.29 -0.96 2.97
CA HIS A 2 7.58 -1.09 4.40
C HIS A 2 6.35 -1.60 5.14
N SER A 3 6.49 -1.80 6.45
CA SER A 3 5.40 -2.27 7.31
C SER A 3 5.15 -1.32 8.46
N HIS A 4 3.87 -1.15 8.76
CA HIS A 4 3.33 -0.53 9.96
C HIS A 4 3.05 -1.53 11.09
N HIS A 5 3.50 -2.78 10.95
CA HIS A 5 3.39 -3.84 11.94
C HIS A 5 1.94 -4.09 12.38
N GLY A 6 1.58 -3.71 13.61
CA GLY A 6 0.22 -3.84 14.13
C GLY A 6 -0.71 -2.67 13.83
N MET A 7 -0.19 -1.58 13.23
CA MET A 7 -1.01 -0.41 12.86
C MET A 7 -1.63 -0.60 11.48
N GLU A 8 -2.61 0.23 11.15
CA GLU A 8 -3.28 0.22 9.85
C GLU A 8 -2.32 0.48 8.68
N ALA A 9 -2.64 -0.10 7.51
CA ALA A 9 -1.92 0.12 6.26
C ALA A 9 -2.36 1.46 5.62
N TYR A 10 -1.59 2.52 5.86
CA TYR A 10 -1.81 3.85 5.26
C TYR A 10 -0.49 4.52 4.89
N PHE A 11 -0.51 5.47 3.96
CA PHE A 11 0.64 6.30 3.63
C PHE A 11 0.67 7.54 4.54
N SER A 12 1.75 7.72 5.29
CA SER A 12 1.95 8.87 6.17
C SER A 12 2.44 10.10 5.41
N GLU A 13 2.43 11.26 6.07
CA GLU A 13 3.04 12.48 5.52
C GLU A 13 4.54 12.34 5.27
N MET A 14 5.24 11.52 6.06
CA MET A 14 6.67 11.24 5.86
C MET A 14 6.87 10.41 4.59
N ASP A 15 6.05 9.37 4.39
CA ASP A 15 6.08 8.56 3.16
C ASP A 15 5.83 9.42 1.93
N ASN A 16 4.83 10.32 1.98
CA ASN A 16 4.54 11.25 0.89
C ASN A 16 5.72 12.16 0.51
N ARG A 17 6.55 12.53 1.50
CA ARG A 17 7.71 13.41 1.29
C ARG A 17 8.91 12.64 0.74
N ASP A 18 9.13 11.41 1.21
CA ASP A 18 10.34 10.65 0.90
C ASP A 18 10.20 9.81 -0.38
N GLU A 19 8.98 9.41 -0.75
CA GLU A 19 8.68 8.51 -1.87
C GLU A 19 8.56 9.24 -3.23
N THR A 20 9.61 9.93 -3.68
CA THR A 20 9.54 10.82 -4.86
C THR A 20 9.89 10.18 -6.21
N GLY A 21 10.33 8.91 -6.25
CA GLY A 21 10.72 8.24 -7.51
C GLY A 21 9.54 7.71 -8.33
N PHE A 22 9.82 7.36 -9.60
CA PHE A 22 8.90 6.55 -10.42
C PHE A 22 8.96 5.07 -9.98
N ARG A 23 8.08 4.68 -9.05
CA ARG A 23 8.09 3.37 -8.39
C ARG A 23 6.70 2.98 -7.92
N ILE A 24 6.53 1.69 -7.62
CA ILE A 24 5.38 1.20 -6.86
C ILE A 24 5.73 1.23 -5.38
N TYR A 25 4.84 1.82 -4.58
CA TYR A 25 4.95 1.90 -3.13
C TYR A 25 3.83 1.10 -2.50
N ALA A 26 4.13 0.45 -1.38
CA ALA A 26 3.17 -0.38 -0.66
C ALA A 26 3.47 -0.37 0.84
N VAL A 27 2.40 -0.32 1.63
CA VAL A 27 2.45 -0.41 3.10
C VAL A 27 1.69 -1.65 3.54
N LEU A 28 2.32 -2.47 4.37
CA LEU A 28 1.66 -3.57 5.08
C LEU A 28 1.30 -3.18 6.51
N GLY A 29 0.06 -3.41 6.91
CA GLY A 29 -0.44 -3.15 8.26
C GLY A 29 -1.21 -4.33 8.83
N GLU A 30 -1.60 -4.23 10.10
CA GLU A 30 -2.41 -5.23 10.83
C GLU A 30 -1.86 -6.67 10.72
N LEU A 31 -0.53 -6.82 10.66
CA LEU A 31 0.15 -8.07 10.26
C LEU A 31 -0.19 -9.31 11.11
N PHE A 32 -0.61 -9.12 12.36
CA PHE A 32 -0.84 -10.22 13.31
C PHE A 32 -2.32 -10.59 13.47
N THR A 33 -3.23 -9.81 12.89
CA THR A 33 -4.67 -9.99 13.04
C THR A 33 -5.33 -10.26 11.70
N ASN A 34 -5.35 -9.24 10.83
CA ASN A 34 -5.83 -9.33 9.47
C ASN A 34 -4.87 -8.55 8.58
N PRO A 35 -3.81 -9.18 8.02
CA PRO A 35 -2.81 -8.47 7.25
C PRO A 35 -3.45 -7.68 6.12
N LYS A 36 -3.20 -6.38 6.10
CA LYS A 36 -3.70 -5.47 5.06
C LYS A 36 -2.56 -4.89 4.25
N ILE A 37 -2.81 -4.65 2.98
CA ILE A 37 -1.90 -3.98 2.07
C ILE A 37 -2.58 -2.78 1.42
N ARG A 38 -1.86 -1.67 1.32
CA ARG A 38 -2.26 -0.50 0.55
C ARG A 38 -1.16 -0.16 -0.44
N MET A 39 -1.51 0.07 -1.70
CA MET A 39 -0.56 0.27 -2.79
C MET A 39 -0.83 1.55 -3.57
N ARG A 40 0.24 2.16 -4.08
CA ARG A 40 0.17 3.30 -5.00
C ARG A 40 1.28 3.28 -6.03
N VAL A 41 0.98 3.81 -7.20
CA VAL A 41 1.97 4.19 -8.22
C VAL A 41 2.45 5.60 -7.88
N GLY A 42 3.76 5.79 -7.76
CA GLY A 42 4.36 7.12 -7.68
C GLY A 42 5.02 7.53 -9.00
N ILE A 43 4.83 8.77 -9.40
CA ILE A 43 5.42 9.42 -10.57
C ILE A 43 5.96 10.78 -10.13
N TYR A 44 7.25 10.85 -9.80
CA TYR A 44 7.93 12.10 -9.47
C TYR A 44 7.24 12.97 -8.40
N GLY A 45 6.78 12.34 -7.31
CA GLY A 45 6.06 13.02 -6.20
C GLY A 45 4.54 13.11 -6.38
N HIS A 46 4.00 12.66 -7.52
CA HIS A 46 2.57 12.44 -7.70
C HIS A 46 2.23 10.98 -7.39
N PHE A 47 1.09 10.74 -6.77
CA PHE A 47 0.67 9.40 -6.37
C PHE A 47 -0.74 9.07 -6.87
N TYR A 48 -0.91 7.82 -7.29
CA TYR A 48 -2.21 7.25 -7.63
C TYR A 48 -2.37 5.91 -6.92
N GLU A 49 -3.39 5.81 -6.05
CA GLU A 49 -3.71 4.54 -5.39
C GLU A 49 -4.31 3.55 -6.38
N THR A 50 -3.92 2.29 -6.25
CA THR A 50 -4.35 1.23 -7.16
C THR A 50 -4.50 -0.08 -6.39
N THR A 51 -5.34 -0.97 -6.91
CA THR A 51 -5.52 -2.30 -6.33
C THR A 51 -4.25 -3.11 -6.56
N VAL A 52 -3.94 -4.01 -5.62
CA VAL A 52 -2.80 -4.91 -5.72
C VAL A 52 -2.91 -5.76 -6.97
N THR A 53 -4.10 -6.30 -7.23
CA THR A 53 -4.41 -7.17 -8.38
C THR A 53 -4.21 -6.50 -9.74
N GLY A 54 -4.12 -5.16 -9.79
CA GLY A 54 -3.79 -4.44 -11.02
C GLY A 54 -2.32 -4.52 -11.43
N ILE A 55 -1.41 -4.91 -10.51
CA ILE A 55 0.04 -4.97 -10.74
C ILE A 55 0.65 -6.31 -10.32
N PHE A 56 0.18 -6.90 -9.22
CA PHE A 56 0.70 -8.13 -8.62
C PHE A 56 -0.42 -9.10 -8.27
N ASP A 57 -0.07 -10.37 -8.08
CA ASP A 57 -1.01 -11.33 -7.50
C ASP A 57 -1.19 -11.06 -5.99
N LEU A 58 -2.45 -11.05 -5.53
CA LEU A 58 -2.79 -10.88 -4.12
C LEU A 58 -2.82 -12.26 -3.43
N PRO A 59 -1.99 -12.52 -2.40
CA PRO A 59 -2.05 -13.76 -1.65
C PRO A 59 -3.33 -13.89 -0.83
N ASP A 60 -3.89 -15.11 -0.72
CA ASP A 60 -5.17 -15.40 -0.05
C ASP A 60 -5.32 -14.88 1.39
N ARG A 61 -4.21 -14.60 2.08
CA ARG A 61 -4.17 -14.18 3.49
C ARG A 61 -3.91 -12.69 3.69
N ILE A 62 -3.94 -11.90 2.62
CA ILE A 62 -3.73 -10.46 2.66
C ILE A 62 -4.97 -9.77 2.08
N THR A 63 -5.51 -8.81 2.82
CA THR A 63 -6.62 -7.98 2.36
C THR A 63 -6.08 -6.73 1.68
N ASP A 64 -6.53 -6.44 0.46
CA ASP A 64 -6.24 -5.18 -0.23
C ASP A 64 -7.18 -4.08 0.29
N CYS A 65 -6.61 -3.01 0.85
CA CYS A 65 -7.37 -1.88 1.38
C CYS A 65 -8.20 -1.14 0.32
N LEU A 66 -7.87 -1.26 -0.97
CA LEU A 66 -8.58 -0.55 -2.04
C LEU A 66 -9.64 -1.42 -2.74
N ALA A 67 -9.64 -2.73 -2.51
CA ALA A 67 -10.58 -3.65 -3.17
C ALA A 67 -12.05 -3.44 -2.73
N ASP A 68 -12.29 -2.82 -1.58
CA ASP A 68 -13.63 -2.57 -1.03
C ASP A 68 -14.36 -1.34 -1.63
N TYR A 69 -13.77 -0.67 -2.62
CA TYR A 69 -14.27 0.61 -3.16
C TYR A 69 -14.83 0.57 -4.59
N TRP A 70 -15.15 -0.62 -5.15
CA TRP A 70 -15.70 -0.77 -6.51
C TRP A 70 -16.90 -1.73 -6.58
#